data_AF-A0A350IE91-F1
#
_entry.id   AF-A0A350IE91-F1
#
_cell.length_a   1.000
_cell.length_b   1.000
_cell.length_c   1.000
_cell.angle_alpha   90.00
_cell.angle_beta   90.00
_cell.angle_gamma   90.00
#
_symmetry.space_group_name_H-M   'P 1'
#
loop_
_entity.id
_entity.type
_entity.pdbx_description
1 polymer ?
#
loop_
_entity_poly.entity_id
_entity_poly.type
_entity_poly.pdbx_seq_one_letter_code
_entity_poly.pdbx_strand_id
1 'polypeptide(L)'
;MKSIKNIIALVCLYMLSACEEKPLVIPDFVPPTSGKVVLIEEFTGASCTGCPAGAAKVEELLNLLPNNVAAVAIHGAFLSEP
;
A
#
# COMPACT_ATOMS: atom_id res chain seq x y z
N MET A 1 44.52 29.26 20.94
CA MET A 1 43.89 28.90 19.64
C MET A 1 43.80 27.39 19.40
N LYS A 2 44.81 26.55 19.72
CA LYS A 2 44.73 25.08 19.59
C LYS A 2 43.57 24.45 20.39
N SER A 3 43.38 24.88 21.64
CA SER A 3 42.33 24.33 22.53
C SER A 3 40.91 24.63 22.05
N ILE A 4 40.68 25.78 21.41
CA ILE A 4 39.38 26.16 20.81
C ILE A 4 39.09 25.30 19.58
N LYS A 5 40.08 25.05 18.71
CA LYS A 5 39.92 24.15 17.56
C LYS A 5 39.55 22.73 18.00
N ASN A 6 40.15 22.23 19.09
CA ASN A 6 39.85 20.90 19.62
C ASN A 6 38.43 20.81 20.20
N ILE A 7 37.96 21.87 20.87
CA ILE A 7 36.58 21.93 21.39
C ILE A 7 35.57 21.95 20.24
N ILE A 8 35.80 22.75 19.20
CA ILE A 8 34.92 22.81 18.02
C ILE A 8 34.87 21.44 17.32
N ALA A 9 36.01 20.77 17.17
CA ALA A 9 36.07 19.43 16.57
C ALA A 9 35.27 18.40 17.38
N LEU A 10 35.33 18.45 18.71
CA LEU A 10 34.60 17.55 19.59
C LEU A 10 33.07 17.78 19.51
N VAL A 11 32.65 19.04 19.44
CA VAL A 11 31.23 19.41 19.31
C VAL A 11 30.68 18.98 17.93
N CYS A 12 31.44 19.19 16.85
CA CYS A 12 31.03 18.72 15.53
C CYS A 12 30.90 17.19 15.47
N LEU A 13 31.79 16.46 16.14
CA LEU A 13 31.72 15.00 16.22
C LEU A 13 30.47 14.52 16.97
N TYR A 14 30.07 15.23 18.03
CA TYR A 14 28.86 14.92 18.80
C TYR A 14 27.56 15.20 18.03
N MET A 15 27.56 16.20 17.15
CA MET A 15 26.38 16.51 16.32
C MET A 15 26.12 15.45 15.23
N LEU A 16 27.12 14.66 14.84
CA LEU A 16 26.98 13.58 13.86
C LEU A 16 26.34 12.30 14.44
N SER A 17 26.27 12.16 15.78
CA SER A 17 25.67 10.99 16.44
C SER A 17 24.20 11.20 16.86
N ALA A 18 23.58 12.33 16.53
CA ALA A 18 22.24 12.68 17.02
C ALA A 18 21.07 12.23 16.11
N CYS A 19 21.36 11.67 14.92
CA CYS A 19 20.32 11.22 14.00
C CYS A 19 20.17 9.70 14.08
N GLU A 20 19.09 9.23 14.72
CA GLU A 20 18.67 7.83 14.67
C GLU A 20 17.32 7.77 13.94
N GLU A 21 17.30 7.07 12.80
CA GLU A 21 16.08 6.91 12.00
C GLU A 21 15.06 6.08 12.77
N LYS A 22 13.87 6.63 13.01
CA LYS A 22 12.77 5.89 13.62
C LYS A 22 12.12 5.00 12.56
N PRO A 23 12.14 3.66 12.70
CA PRO A 23 11.47 2.79 11.74
C PRO A 23 9.94 2.97 11.81
N LEU A 24 9.28 2.86 10.65
CA LEU A 24 7.84 2.78 10.58
C LEU A 24 7.40 1.38 11.03
N VAL A 25 6.54 1.31 12.04
CA VAL A 25 5.89 0.05 12.44
C VAL A 25 4.63 -0.10 11.58
N ILE A 26 4.65 -1.05 10.64
CA ILE A 26 3.47 -1.46 9.88
C ILE A 26 2.79 -2.56 10.69
N PRO A 27 1.57 -2.34 11.20
CA PRO A 27 0.87 -3.38 11.93
C PRO A 27 0.53 -4.55 11.00
N ASP A 28 0.49 -5.76 11.57
CA ASP A 28 0.03 -6.94 10.85
C ASP A 28 -1.44 -6.78 10.43
N PHE A 29 -1.80 -7.43 9.33
CA PHE A 29 -3.18 -7.46 8.86
C PHE A 29 -4.07 -8.22 9.85
N VAL A 30 -5.15 -7.58 10.29
CA VAL A 30 -6.19 -8.19 11.12
C VAL A 30 -7.48 -8.23 10.30
N PRO A 31 -8.06 -9.43 10.05
CA PRO A 31 -9.30 -9.53 9.29
C PRO A 31 -10.46 -8.85 10.04
N PRO A 32 -11.41 -8.24 9.31
CA PRO A 32 -12.56 -7.59 9.91
C PRO A 32 -13.44 -8.61 10.67
N THR A 33 -13.85 -8.26 11.88
CA THR A 33 -14.75 -9.08 12.71
C THR A 33 -16.23 -8.74 12.51
N SER A 34 -16.51 -7.67 11.77
CA SER A 34 -17.85 -7.23 11.42
C SER A 34 -18.47 -8.15 10.36
N GLY A 35 -19.76 -8.46 10.49
CA GLY A 35 -20.52 -9.18 9.46
C GLY A 35 -20.88 -8.35 8.22
N LYS A 36 -20.27 -7.16 8.05
CA LYS A 36 -20.50 -6.31 6.88
C LYS A 36 -19.77 -6.88 5.66
N VAL A 37 -20.45 -6.81 4.52
CA VAL A 37 -19.92 -7.17 3.21
C VAL A 37 -19.74 -5.90 2.39
N VAL A 38 -18.58 -5.75 1.75
CA VAL A 38 -18.27 -4.69 0.79
C VAL A 38 -18.51 -5.24 -0.61
N LEU A 39 -19.29 -4.51 -1.42
CA LEU A 39 -19.49 -4.81 -2.83
C LEU A 39 -18.46 -4.05 -3.67
N ILE A 40 -17.76 -4.76 -4.54
CA ILE A 40 -16.88 -4.19 -5.57
C ILE A 40 -17.56 -4.33 -6.92
N GLU A 41 -17.83 -3.19 -7.57
CA GLU A 41 -18.33 -3.14 -8.95
C GLU A 41 -17.17 -2.77 -9.87
N GLU A 42 -16.64 -3.77 -10.60
CA GLU A 42 -15.52 -3.57 -11.51
C GLU A 42 -16.04 -3.29 -12.93
N PHE A 43 -15.88 -2.06 -13.42
CA PHE A 43 -16.11 -1.75 -14.82
C PHE A 43 -14.92 -2.22 -15.65
N THR A 44 -15.13 -3.26 -16.45
CA THR A 44 -14.09 -4.00 -17.16
C THR A 44 -14.43 -4.21 -18.64
N GLY A 45 -13.54 -4.83 -19.41
CA GLY A 45 -13.70 -5.02 -20.84
C GLY A 45 -12.59 -5.85 -21.49
N ALA A 46 -12.88 -6.49 -22.64
CA ALA A 46 -11.95 -7.35 -23.36
C ALA A 46 -10.81 -6.57 -24.05
N SER A 47 -11.08 -5.38 -24.57
CA SER A 47 -10.06 -4.52 -25.21
C SER A 47 -9.27 -3.67 -24.21
N CYS A 48 -9.62 -3.74 -22.92
CA CYS A 48 -8.92 -3.04 -21.86
C CYS A 48 -7.65 -3.77 -21.42
N THR A 49 -6.49 -3.27 -21.84
CA THR A 49 -5.18 -3.88 -21.53
C THR A 49 -4.87 -3.97 -20.03
N GLY A 50 -5.38 -3.03 -19.22
CA GLY A 50 -5.18 -3.02 -17.77
C GLY A 50 -6.15 -3.89 -16.98
N CYS A 51 -7.27 -4.30 -17.59
CA CYS A 51 -8.35 -4.98 -16.88
C CYS A 51 -7.98 -6.38 -16.36
N PRO A 52 -7.13 -7.19 -17.02
CA PRO A 52 -6.64 -8.44 -16.43
C PRO A 52 -5.88 -8.25 -15.10
N ALA A 53 -5.10 -7.16 -14.98
CA ALA A 53 -4.40 -6.86 -13.73
C ALA A 53 -5.36 -6.37 -12.63
N GLY A 54 -6.41 -5.62 -13.01
CA GLY A 54 -7.50 -5.24 -12.10
C GLY A 54 -8.24 -6.46 -11.56
N ALA A 55 -8.67 -7.35 -12.45
CA ALA A 55 -9.38 -8.58 -12.10
C ALA A 55 -8.56 -9.46 -11.13
N ALA A 56 -7.25 -9.60 -11.37
CA ALA A 56 -6.36 -10.34 -10.46
C ALA A 56 -6.32 -9.72 -9.06
N LYS A 57 -6.35 -8.38 -8.93
CA LYS A 57 -6.42 -7.72 -7.62
C LYS A 57 -7.77 -7.90 -6.93
N VAL A 58 -8.87 -7.90 -7.69
CA VAL A 58 -10.19 -8.22 -7.13
C VAL A 58 -10.23 -9.67 -6.63
N GLU A 59 -9.65 -10.61 -7.39
CA GLU A 59 -9.54 -12.02 -6.99
C GLU A 59 -8.68 -12.22 -5.73
N GLU A 60 -7.54 -11.52 -5.61
CA GLU A 60 -6.74 -11.50 -4.38
C GLU A 60 -7.57 -11.04 -3.17
N LEU A 61 -8.39 -10.01 -3.32
CA LEU A 61 -9.25 -9.50 -2.24
C LEU A 61 -10.36 -10.47 -1.86
N LEU A 62 -11.00 -11.11 -2.84
CA LEU A 62 -12.01 -12.15 -2.60
C LEU A 62 -11.42 -13.34 -1.84
N ASN A 63 -10.19 -13.74 -2.18
CA ASN A 63 -9.48 -14.81 -1.49
C ASN A 63 -9.03 -14.41 -0.07
N LEU A 64 -8.60 -13.16 0.12
CA LEU A 64 -8.18 -12.66 1.43
C LEU A 64 -9.36 -12.44 2.39
N LEU A 65 -10.54 -12.09 1.86
CA LEU A 65 -11.72 -11.65 2.61
C LEU A 65 -13.02 -12.35 2.15
N PRO A 66 -13.09 -13.70 2.18
CA PRO A 66 -14.15 -14.47 1.51
C PRO A 66 -15.57 -14.21 2.04
N ASN A 67 -15.70 -13.75 3.28
CA ASN A 67 -16.99 -13.44 3.91
C ASN A 67 -17.31 -11.95 3.97
N ASN A 68 -16.38 -11.09 3.52
CA ASN A 68 -16.47 -9.63 3.70
C ASN A 68 -16.39 -8.87 2.38
N VAL A 69 -16.12 -9.54 1.27
CA VAL A 69 -16.07 -8.94 -0.06
C VAL A 69 -16.93 -9.76 -1.01
N ALA A 70 -17.77 -9.08 -1.78
CA ALA A 70 -18.43 -9.60 -2.96
C ALA A 70 -18.04 -8.74 -4.15
N ALA A 71 -17.92 -9.33 -5.34
CA ALA A 71 -17.56 -8.58 -6.53
C ALA A 71 -18.47 -8.92 -7.72
N VAL A 72 -18.70 -7.92 -8.58
CA VAL A 72 -19.38 -8.07 -9.86
C VAL A 72 -18.57 -7.37 -10.95
N ALA A 73 -18.39 -8.06 -12.07
CA ALA A 73 -17.73 -7.51 -13.25
C ALA A 73 -18.78 -6.98 -14.23
N ILE A 74 -18.64 -5.71 -14.62
CA ILE A 74 -19.55 -5.00 -15.52
C ILE A 74 -18.80 -4.66 -16.80
N HIS A 75 -19.16 -5.35 -17.88
CA HIS A 75 -18.61 -5.11 -19.22
C HIS A 75 -19.28 -3.88 -19.85
N GLY A 76 -18.56 -2.75 -19.85
CA GLY A 76 -19.05 -1.49 -20.39
C GLY A 76 -18.88 -1.40 -21.91
N ALA A 77 -19.85 -0.83 -22.62
CA ALA A 77 -19.87 -0.79 -24.09
C ALA A 77 -18.55 -0.32 -24.74
N PHE A 78 -17.88 0.69 -24.15
CA PHE A 78 -16.64 1.27 -24.68
C PHE A 78 -15.45 0.29 -24.74
N LEU A 79 -15.37 -0.68 -23.81
CA LEU A 79 -14.20 -1.58 -23.66
C LEU A 79 -14.55 -3.06 -23.90
N SER A 80 -15.81 -3.36 -24.23
CA SER A 80 -16.29 -4.74 -24.34
C SER A 80 -16.11 -5.34 -25.73
N GLU A 81 -16.03 -4.49 -26.76
CA GLU A 81 -15.72 -4.90 -28.13
C GLU A 81 -14.21 -5.22 -28.23
N PRO A 82 -13.81 -6.33 -28.88
CA PRO A 82 -12.42 -6.75 -29.04
C PRO A 82 -11.60 -5.90 -30.02
#